data_AF-A0A1V5SB34-F1
#
_entry.id   AF-A0A1V5SB34-F1
#
_cell.length_a   1.000
_cell.length_b   1.000
_cell.length_c   1.000
_cell.angle_alpha   90.00
_cell.angle_beta   90.00
_cell.angle_gamma   90.00
#
_symmetry.space_group_name_H-M   'P 1'
#
loop_
_entity.id
_entity.type
_entity.pdbx_description
1 polymer ?
#
loop_
_entity_poly.entity_id
_entity_poly.type
_entity_poly.pdbx_seq_one_letter_code
_entity_poly.pdbx_strand_id
1 'polypeptide(L)'
;MKEVIRRGIFETNSSSVHSLTMCSDDEYSKWRNGEVYYNRWEHKFVDKSEEIERAREEEGTYTGYYTYEEFNDWKCLEYETFDGKYTTESGETVHAFGYYGHD
;
A
#
# COMPACT_ATOMS: atom_id res chain seq x y z
N MET A 1 -20.68 1.04 26.79
CA MET A 1 -19.88 1.93 25.92
C MET A 1 -20.36 1.68 24.49
N LYS A 2 -20.75 2.72 23.74
CA LYS A 2 -21.22 2.54 22.37
C LYS A 2 -20.04 2.80 21.44
N GLU A 3 -19.50 1.75 20.84
CA GLU A 3 -18.46 1.90 19.83
C GLU A 3 -19.08 2.54 18.59
N VAL A 4 -18.57 3.73 18.23
CA VAL A 4 -18.99 4.44 17.02
C VAL A 4 -17.80 4.42 16.08
N ILE A 5 -17.87 3.55 15.08
CA ILE A 5 -16.88 3.51 13.99
C ILE A 5 -17.20 4.67 13.05
N ARG A 6 -16.28 5.64 12.95
CA ARG A 6 -16.41 6.78 12.04
C ARG A 6 -15.68 6.46 10.74
N ARG A 7 -16.44 6.22 9.66
CA ARG A 7 -15.86 5.97 8.33
C ARG A 7 -15.52 7.29 7.65
N GLY A 8 -14.33 7.40 7.06
CA GLY A 8 -13.90 8.59 6.30
C GLY A 8 -13.35 9.75 7.14
N ILE A 9 -12.93 9.51 8.38
CA ILE A 9 -12.22 10.51 9.20
C ILE A 9 -10.75 10.10 9.28
N PHE A 10 -9.86 11.01 8.87
CA PHE A 10 -8.42 10.89 9.13
C PHE A 10 -8.16 11.35 10.57
N GLU A 11 -8.08 10.42 11.51
CA GLU A 11 -7.80 10.72 12.91
C GLU A 11 -6.30 10.84 13.13
N THR A 12 -5.80 12.05 13.31
CA THR A 12 -4.46 12.27 13.87
C THR A 12 -4.53 12.07 15.38
N ASN A 13 -4.49 10.82 15.85
CA ASN A 13 -4.14 10.57 17.24
C ASN A 13 -2.63 10.34 17.34
N SER A 14 -2.04 10.69 18.48
CA SER A 14 -0.57 10.81 18.61
C SER A 14 0.20 9.48 18.49
N SER A 15 -0.49 8.36 18.24
CA SER A 15 0.07 7.01 18.11
C SER A 15 -0.49 6.23 16.91
N SER A 16 -1.07 6.91 15.92
CA SER A 16 -1.57 6.27 14.70
C SER A 16 -0.60 6.40 13.53
N VAL A 17 -0.33 5.28 12.86
CA VAL A 17 0.40 5.23 11.59
C VAL A 17 -0.62 5.33 10.46
N HIS A 18 -0.33 6.17 9.46
CA HIS A 18 -1.14 6.28 8.25
C HIS A 18 -0.24 6.45 7.02
N SER A 19 -0.61 5.79 5.92
CA SER A 19 -0.06 6.05 4.59
C SER A 19 -1.18 6.26 3.58
N LEU A 20 -0.91 7.07 2.56
CA LEU A 20 -1.79 7.26 1.41
C LEU A 20 -0.91 7.38 0.18
N THR A 21 -1.08 6.45 -0.76
CA THR A 21 -0.45 6.45 -2.08
C THR A 21 -1.54 6.57 -3.12
N MET A 22 -1.33 7.46 -4.10
CA MET A 22 -2.20 7.58 -5.26
C MET A 22 -1.41 7.26 -6.52
N CYS A 23 -2.00 6.49 -7.43
CA CYS A 23 -1.37 6.12 -8.69
C CYS A 23 -2.38 5.96 -9.82
N SER A 24 -1.85 5.89 -11.05
CA SER A 24 -2.66 5.62 -12.23
C SER A 24 -3.16 4.16 -12.26
N ASP A 25 -4.22 3.92 -13.01
CA ASP A 25 -4.76 2.57 -13.26
C ASP A 25 -3.72 1.62 -13.88
N ASP A 26 -2.81 2.14 -14.71
CA ASP A 26 -1.73 1.36 -15.35
C ASP A 26 -0.69 0.89 -14.31
N GLU A 27 -0.20 1.80 -13.46
CA GLU A 27 0.76 1.46 -12.41
C GLU A 27 0.16 0.47 -11.40
N TYR A 28 -1.08 0.71 -11.00
CA TYR A 28 -1.80 -0.19 -10.10
C TYR A 28 -1.98 -1.59 -10.72
N SER A 29 -2.32 -1.66 -12.00
CA SER A 29 -2.48 -2.92 -12.73
C SER A 29 -1.16 -3.69 -12.82
N LYS A 30 -0.04 -3.02 -13.13
CA LYS A 30 1.30 -3.62 -13.15
C LYS A 30 1.67 -4.21 -11.79
N TRP A 31 1.37 -3.48 -10.71
CA TRP A 31 1.62 -3.97 -9.37
C TRP A 31 0.76 -5.19 -9.01
N ARG A 32 -0.54 -5.15 -9.35
CA ARG A 32 -1.46 -6.29 -9.15
C ARG A 32 -1.08 -7.52 -9.99
N ASN A 33 -0.48 -7.31 -11.16
CA ASN A 33 0.03 -8.38 -12.01
C ASN A 33 1.38 -8.93 -11.55
N GLY A 34 1.99 -8.33 -10.52
CA GLY A 34 3.31 -8.71 -10.01
C GLY A 34 4.46 -8.33 -10.93
N GLU A 35 4.30 -7.30 -11.77
CA GLU A 35 5.35 -6.79 -12.67
C GLU A 35 6.34 -5.87 -11.92
N VAL A 36 5.85 -5.16 -10.89
CA VAL A 36 6.62 -4.22 -10.05
C VAL A 36 6.42 -4.53 -8.57
N TYR A 37 7.31 -4.02 -7.71
CA TYR A 37 7.11 -3.99 -6.26
C TYR A 37 6.65 -2.61 -5.80
N TYR A 38 5.90 -2.56 -4.69
CA TYR A 38 5.67 -1.31 -3.96
C TYR A 38 6.70 -1.16 -2.85
N ASN A 39 7.49 -0.09 -2.90
CA ASN A 39 8.44 0.28 -1.85
C ASN A 39 7.71 1.07 -0.76
N ARG A 40 7.55 0.48 0.42
CA ARG A 40 6.87 1.09 1.57
C ARG A 40 7.59 2.32 2.12
N TRP A 41 8.91 2.38 2.02
CA TRP A 41 9.72 3.46 2.59
C TRP A 41 9.74 4.71 1.71
N GLU A 42 9.74 4.51 0.39
CA GLU A 42 9.72 5.61 -0.58
C GLU A 42 8.33 5.94 -1.13
N HIS A 43 7.34 5.08 -0.88
CA HIS A 43 5.97 5.15 -1.39
C HIS A 43 5.90 5.19 -2.93
N LYS A 44 6.65 4.30 -3.59
CA LYS A 44 6.77 4.24 -5.07
C LYS A 44 6.76 2.82 -5.59
N PHE A 45 6.38 2.68 -6.86
CA PHE A 45 6.60 1.45 -7.61
C PHE A 45 8.02 1.37 -8.13
N VAL A 46 8.63 0.19 -8.01
CA VAL A 46 9.99 -0.09 -8.47
C VAL A 46 10.01 -1.37 -9.29
N ASP A 47 10.82 -1.38 -10.34
CA ASP A 47 11.05 -2.57 -11.15
C ASP A 47 11.80 -3.65 -10.35
N LYS A 48 11.63 -4.90 -10.77
CA LYS A 48 12.27 -6.06 -10.16
C LYS A 48 13.73 -6.18 -10.58
N SER A 49 14.60 -5.41 -9.94
CA SER A 49 16.04 -5.52 -10.16
C SER A 49 16.61 -6.77 -9.47
N GLU A 50 17.72 -7.31 -10.00
CA GLU A 50 18.42 -8.44 -9.36
C GLU A 50 18.84 -8.13 -7.92
N GLU A 51 19.14 -6.87 -7.62
CA GLU A 51 19.50 -6.40 -6.27
C GLU A 51 18.30 -6.52 -5.32
N ILE A 52 17.11 -6.09 -5.76
CA ILE A 52 15.87 -6.19 -4.96
C ILE A 52 15.50 -7.65 -4.74
N GLU A 53 15.58 -8.49 -5.78
CA GLU A 53 15.26 -9.91 -5.65
C GLU A 53 16.19 -10.61 -4.65
N ARG A 54 17.51 -10.36 -4.71
CA ARG A 54 18.46 -10.91 -3.73
C ARG A 54 18.17 -10.42 -2.31
N ALA A 55 17.89 -9.13 -2.13
CA ALA A 55 17.52 -8.59 -0.83
C ALA A 55 16.23 -9.25 -0.29
N ARG A 56 15.23 -9.49 -1.16
CA ARG A 56 13.98 -10.18 -0.79
C ARG A 56 14.19 -11.67 -0.50
N GLU A 57 15.16 -12.33 -1.13
CA GLU A 57 15.53 -13.71 -0.78
C GLU A 57 16.16 -13.80 0.62
N GLU A 58 16.95 -12.80 1.01
CA GLU A 58 17.65 -12.77 2.31
C GLU A 58 16.76 -12.28 3.46
N GLU A 59 15.99 -11.20 3.23
CA GLU A 59 15.24 -10.48 4.27
C GLU A 59 13.72 -10.55 4.09
N GLY A 60 13.21 -11.05 2.96
CA GLY A 60 11.78 -11.14 2.70
C GLY A 60 11.07 -9.78 2.74
N THR A 61 9.96 -9.70 3.47
CA THR A 61 9.15 -8.49 3.60
C THR A 61 9.79 -7.41 4.48
N TYR A 62 10.83 -7.73 5.25
CA TYR A 62 11.58 -6.72 6.03
C TYR A 62 12.26 -5.67 5.15
N THR A 63 12.57 -6.02 3.90
CA THR A 63 13.09 -5.07 2.89
C THR A 63 12.14 -3.89 2.64
N GLY A 64 10.84 -4.07 2.84
CA GLY A 64 9.81 -3.09 2.51
C GLY A 64 9.37 -3.09 1.04
N TYR A 65 9.78 -4.08 0.24
CA TYR A 65 9.30 -4.30 -1.13
C TYR A 65 8.18 -5.34 -1.17
N TYR A 66 6.95 -4.87 -1.38
CA TYR A 66 5.75 -5.71 -1.29
C TYR A 66 5.14 -5.99 -2.67
N THR A 67 4.74 -7.25 -2.91
CA THR A 67 3.74 -7.54 -3.94
C THR A 67 2.37 -7.00 -3.53
N TYR A 68 1.42 -7.01 -4.45
CA TYR A 68 0.04 -6.66 -4.13
C TYR A 68 -0.55 -7.54 -3.04
N GLU A 69 -0.32 -8.85 -3.09
CA GLU A 69 -0.82 -9.78 -2.07
C GLU A 69 -0.16 -9.55 -0.71
N GLU A 70 1.17 -9.40 -0.68
CA GLU A 70 1.91 -9.19 0.58
C GLU A 70 1.53 -7.86 1.24
N PHE A 71 1.32 -6.79 0.48
CA PHE A 71 0.86 -5.53 1.03
C PHE A 71 -0.49 -5.67 1.73
N ASN A 72 -1.39 -6.49 1.19
CA ASN A 72 -2.72 -6.74 1.74
C ASN A 72 -2.78 -7.91 2.74
N ASP A 73 -1.66 -8.56 3.04
CA ASP A 73 -1.57 -9.57 4.08
C ASP A 73 -1.15 -8.91 5.41
N TRP A 74 -2.02 -8.97 6.41
CA TRP A 74 -1.75 -8.49 7.76
C TRP A 74 -0.45 -9.09 8.33
N LYS A 75 -0.10 -10.33 7.99
CA LYS A 75 1.13 -10.98 8.47
C LYS A 75 2.41 -10.36 7.92
N CYS A 76 2.31 -9.63 6.81
CA CYS A 76 3.44 -9.00 6.15
C CYS A 76 3.58 -7.53 6.54
N LEU A 77 2.46 -6.80 6.60
CA LEU A 77 2.47 -5.36 6.83
C LEU A 77 2.20 -4.97 8.30
N GLU A 78 1.52 -5.83 9.07
CA GLU A 78 1.06 -5.57 10.45
C GLU A 78 0.12 -4.35 10.61
N TYR A 79 -0.46 -3.87 9.51
CA TYR A 79 -1.41 -2.77 9.48
C TYR A 79 -2.66 -3.13 8.69
N GLU A 80 -3.77 -2.44 8.96
CA GLU A 80 -4.97 -2.53 8.14
C GLU A 80 -4.71 -1.78 6.83
N THR A 81 -5.11 -2.35 5.69
CA THR A 81 -5.01 -1.67 4.40
C THR A 81 -6.35 -1.08 3.98
N PHE A 82 -6.28 -0.09 3.11
CA PHE A 82 -7.42 0.38 2.35
C PHE A 82 -7.06 0.48 0.88
N ASP A 83 -8.09 0.35 0.06
CA ASP A 83 -8.04 0.51 -1.38
C ASP A 83 -9.30 1.23 -1.85
N GLY A 84 -9.11 2.29 -2.61
CA GLY A 84 -10.16 3.08 -3.20
C GLY A 84 -9.80 3.44 -4.64
N LYS A 85 -10.82 3.56 -5.48
CA LYS A 85 -10.66 4.03 -6.86
C LYS A 85 -11.63 5.15 -7.15
N TYR A 86 -11.19 6.09 -7.98
CA TYR A 86 -11.99 7.19 -8.46
C TYR A 86 -11.75 7.38 -9.95
N THR A 87 -12.83 7.49 -10.73
CA THR A 87 -12.77 7.84 -12.14
C THR A 87 -13.21 9.29 -12.30
N THR A 88 -12.36 10.14 -12.87
CA THR A 88 -12.65 11.54 -13.13
C THR A 88 -13.75 11.69 -14.18
N GLU A 89 -14.34 12.88 -14.28
CA GLU A 89 -15.29 13.20 -15.37
C GLU A 89 -14.64 13.08 -16.76
N SER A 90 -13.31 13.25 -16.85
CA SER A 90 -12.51 13.03 -18.06
C SER A 90 -12.25 11.55 -18.39
N GLY A 91 -12.62 10.62 -17.49
CA GLY A 91 -12.45 9.17 -17.67
C GLY A 91 -11.13 8.60 -17.14
N GLU A 92 -10.28 9.40 -16.51
CA GLU A 92 -9.03 8.95 -15.90
C GLU A 92 -9.31 8.24 -14.58
N THR A 93 -8.76 7.04 -14.40
CA THR A 93 -8.92 6.30 -13.15
C THR A 93 -7.67 6.46 -12.29
N VAL A 94 -7.89 6.89 -11.05
CA VAL A 94 -6.88 7.03 -10.01
C VAL A 94 -7.20 6.03 -8.90
N HIS A 95 -6.20 5.25 -8.50
CA HIS A 95 -6.27 4.40 -7.32
C HIS A 95 -5.63 5.12 -6.14
N ALA A 96 -6.24 4.99 -4.98
CA ALA A 96 -5.79 5.52 -3.71
C ALA A 96 -5.77 4.37 -2.70
N PHE A 97 -4.58 3.96 -2.29
CA PHE A 97 -4.38 2.84 -1.37
C PHE A 97 -3.40 3.23 -0.27
N GLY A 98 -3.37 2.46 0.80
CA GLY A 98 -2.49 2.73 1.92
C GLY A 98 -2.79 1.82 3.08
N TYR A 99 -2.17 2.13 4.20
CA TYR A 99 -2.32 1.38 5.44
C TYR A 99 -2.49 2.31 6.64
N TYR A 100 -3.15 1.81 7.66
CA TYR A 100 -3.38 2.50 8.91
C TYR A 100 -3.41 1.53 10.09
N GLY A 101 -3.11 2.05 11.28
CA GLY A 101 -3.20 1.28 12.51
C GLY A 101 -2.59 2.04 13.69
N HIS A 102 -2.62 1.41 14.85
CA HIS A 102 -2.05 1.93 16.08
C HIS A 102 -0.73 1.21 16.36
N ASP A 103 0.27 1.94 16.85
CA ASP A 103 1.35 1.31 17.63
C ASP A 103 0.79 0.72 18.95
#